data_AF-A0A7K0ZSE1-F1
#
_entry.id   AF-A0A7K0ZSE1-F1
#
_cell.length_a   1.000
_cell.length_b   1.000
_cell.length_c   1.000
_cell.angle_alpha   90.00
_cell.angle_beta   90.00
_cell.angle_gamma   90.00
#
_symmetry.space_group_name_H-M   'P 1'
#
loop_
_entity.id
_entity.type
_entity.pdbx_description
1 polymer ?
#
loop_
_entity_poly.entity_id
_entity_poly.type
_entity_poly.pdbx_seq_one_letter_code
_entity_poly.pdbx_strand_id
1 'polypeptide(L)'
;MQTPPAFPAPQAKPTVAISRAWRRAMVLSWLLVAAALIVVAVTGRNVGKPAWWIGPESKPTLFIVWALPFIGPAASIVATFRIVRWAHLIGLASAALIGVVAVFDINNSPGIALIECVVAVAAALIAIASFAGRTKTNA
;
A
#
# COMPACT_ATOMS: atom_id res chain seq x y z
N MET A 1 -57.34 23.84 -12.90
CA MET A 1 -56.26 23.73 -11.90
C MET A 1 -55.05 23.11 -12.58
N GLN A 2 -53.95 23.85 -12.71
CA GLN A 2 -52.67 23.29 -13.20
C GLN A 2 -51.96 22.61 -12.04
N THR A 3 -51.54 21.36 -12.22
CA THR A 3 -50.67 20.67 -11.27
C THR A 3 -49.31 21.37 -11.21
N PRO A 4 -48.73 21.61 -10.02
CA PRO A 4 -47.41 22.20 -9.89
C PRO A 4 -46.35 21.32 -10.59
N PRO A 5 -45.28 21.91 -11.14
CA PRO A 5 -44.20 21.15 -11.75
C PRO A 5 -43.59 20.18 -10.72
N ALA A 6 -43.50 18.91 -11.08
CA ALA A 6 -42.88 17.90 -10.24
C ALA A 6 -41.41 18.27 -9.99
N PHE A 7 -40.99 18.31 -8.73
CA PHE A 7 -39.58 18.47 -8.39
C PHE A 7 -38.78 17.32 -9.04
N PRO A 8 -37.65 17.59 -9.73
CA PRO A 8 -36.82 16.54 -10.27
C PRO A 8 -36.32 15.66 -9.12
N ALA A 9 -36.40 14.33 -9.32
CA ALA A 9 -35.92 13.38 -8.32
C ALA A 9 -34.45 13.65 -7.98
N PRO A 10 -34.02 13.51 -6.70
CA PRO A 10 -32.63 13.70 -6.31
C PRO A 10 -31.71 12.82 -7.16
N GLN A 11 -30.79 13.44 -7.91
CA GLN A 11 -29.80 12.70 -8.69
C GLN A 11 -28.87 11.95 -7.74
N ALA A 12 -28.73 10.64 -7.93
CA ALA A 12 -27.82 9.83 -7.14
C ALA A 12 -26.37 10.31 -7.35
N LYS A 13 -25.63 10.54 -6.26
CA LYS A 13 -24.23 10.96 -6.36
C LYS A 13 -23.40 9.87 -7.04
N PRO A 14 -22.59 10.21 -8.06
CA PRO A 14 -21.69 9.25 -8.69
C PRO A 14 -20.79 8.60 -7.65
N THR A 15 -20.80 7.27 -7.59
CA THR A 15 -19.97 6.51 -6.64
C THR A 15 -18.71 6.06 -7.38
N VAL A 16 -17.53 6.34 -6.79
CA VAL A 16 -16.25 5.86 -7.33
C VAL A 16 -16.13 4.37 -7.01
N ALA A 17 -16.06 3.55 -8.06
CA ALA A 17 -15.86 2.12 -7.95
C ALA A 17 -14.53 1.69 -8.58
N ILE A 18 -14.10 0.47 -8.25
CA ILE A 18 -13.00 -0.23 -8.92
C ILE A 18 -13.55 -1.55 -9.43
N SER A 19 -13.25 -1.88 -10.70
CA SER A 19 -13.68 -3.13 -11.33
C SER A 19 -13.14 -4.36 -10.57
N ARG A 20 -13.82 -5.51 -10.68
CA ARG A 20 -13.39 -6.73 -9.95
C ARG A 20 -11.98 -7.17 -10.35
N ALA A 21 -11.66 -7.12 -11.64
CA ALA A 21 -10.33 -7.48 -12.14
C ALA A 21 -9.24 -6.54 -11.58
N TRP A 22 -9.48 -5.23 -11.61
CA TRP A 22 -8.53 -4.26 -11.10
C TRP A 22 -8.35 -4.33 -9.58
N ARG A 23 -9.44 -4.62 -8.86
CA ARG A 23 -9.39 -4.89 -7.42
C ARG A 23 -8.47 -6.06 -7.09
N ARG A 24 -8.59 -7.17 -7.83
CA ARG A 24 -7.71 -8.33 -7.67
C ARG A 24 -6.26 -7.96 -7.96
N ALA A 25 -6.01 -7.24 -9.05
CA ALA A 25 -4.67 -6.77 -9.40
C ALA A 25 -4.06 -5.93 -8.26
N MET A 26 -4.79 -4.95 -7.73
CA MET A 26 -4.32 -4.13 -6.61
C MET A 26 -4.03 -4.95 -5.35
N VAL A 27 -4.94 -5.85 -4.97
CA VAL A 27 -4.72 -6.72 -3.79
C VAL A 27 -3.49 -7.60 -3.99
N LEU A 28 -3.35 -8.25 -5.15
CA LEU A 28 -2.19 -9.09 -5.47
C LEU A 28 -0.89 -8.29 -5.45
N SER A 29 -0.88 -7.08 -6.02
CA SER A 29 0.28 -6.20 -6.01
C SER A 29 0.71 -5.83 -4.58
N TRP A 30 -0.22 -5.49 -3.70
CA TRP A 30 0.11 -5.18 -2.30
C TRP A 30 0.53 -6.41 -1.49
N LEU A 31 -0.01 -7.59 -1.79
CA LEU A 31 0.48 -8.85 -1.21
C LEU A 31 1.91 -9.16 -1.68
N LEU A 32 2.25 -8.88 -2.94
CA LEU A 32 3.62 -9.03 -3.44
C LEU A 32 4.58 -8.05 -2.77
N VAL A 33 4.16 -6.81 -2.49
CA VAL A 33 4.96 -5.86 -1.69
C VAL A 33 5.21 -6.42 -0.29
N ALA A 34 4.19 -6.96 0.38
CA ALA A 34 4.35 -7.60 1.68
C ALA A 34 5.29 -8.81 1.61
N ALA A 35 5.16 -9.66 0.60
CA ALA A 35 6.05 -10.80 0.38
C ALA A 35 7.51 -10.35 0.15
N ALA A 36 7.73 -9.28 -0.61
CA ALA A 36 9.06 -8.72 -0.81
C ALA A 36 9.70 -8.24 0.50
N LEU A 37 8.93 -7.61 1.39
CA LEU A 37 9.40 -7.20 2.72
C LEU A 37 9.76 -8.40 3.61
N ILE A 38 9.02 -9.51 3.51
CA ILE A 38 9.38 -10.77 4.19
C ILE A 38 10.72 -11.30 3.64
N VAL A 39 10.90 -11.31 2.32
CA VAL A 39 12.16 -11.73 1.70
C VAL A 39 13.32 -10.86 2.18
N VAL A 40 13.14 -9.53 2.24
CA VAL A 40 14.14 -8.61 2.80
C VAL A 40 14.54 -9.01 4.22
N ALA A 41 13.57 -9.28 5.10
CA ALA A 41 13.83 -9.67 6.48
C ALA A 41 14.63 -10.98 6.57
N VAL A 42 14.21 -12.00 5.81
CA VAL A 42 14.86 -13.32 5.79
C VAL A 42 16.26 -13.23 5.20
N THR A 43 16.41 -12.61 4.03
CA THR A 43 17.70 -12.46 3.35
C THR A 43 18.68 -11.64 4.19
N GLY A 44 18.22 -10.54 4.81
CA GLY A 44 19.05 -9.72 5.69
C GLY A 44 19.61 -10.52 6.86
N ARG A 45 18.78 -11.33 7.53
CA ARG A 45 19.26 -12.21 8.60
C ARG A 45 20.24 -13.27 8.10
N ASN A 46 19.93 -13.93 6.99
CA ASN A 46 20.79 -14.99 6.43
C ASN A 46 22.18 -14.48 6.02
N VAL A 47 22.29 -13.22 5.60
CA VAL A 47 23.57 -12.59 5.21
C VAL A 47 24.24 -11.86 6.39
N GLY A 48 23.66 -11.94 7.60
CA GLY A 48 24.19 -11.31 8.81
C GLY A 48 24.05 -9.78 8.82
N LYS A 49 23.25 -9.21 7.92
CA LYS A 49 22.93 -7.78 7.82
C LYS A 49 21.41 -7.57 7.87
N PRO A 50 20.78 -7.81 9.03
CA PRO A 50 19.33 -7.68 9.18
C PRO A 50 18.90 -6.23 8.97
N ALA A 51 17.65 -6.05 8.53
CA ALA A 51 16.99 -4.75 8.53
C ALA A 51 16.84 -4.24 9.97
N TRP A 52 16.93 -2.92 10.18
CA TRP A 52 16.90 -2.31 11.52
C TRP A 52 15.63 -2.66 12.30
N TRP A 53 14.51 -2.83 11.61
CA TRP A 53 13.19 -3.10 12.20
C TRP A 53 13.04 -4.56 12.66
N ILE A 54 13.94 -5.45 12.24
CA ILE A 54 14.02 -6.88 12.60
C ILE A 54 15.12 -7.16 13.64
N GLY A 55 16.27 -6.50 13.48
CA GLY A 55 17.47 -6.69 14.30
C GLY A 55 18.17 -8.05 14.13
N PRO A 56 19.40 -8.19 14.66
CA PRO A 56 20.15 -9.45 14.65
C PRO A 56 19.45 -10.57 15.43
N GLU A 57 19.70 -11.83 15.07
CA GLU A 57 19.13 -12.97 15.81
C GLU A 57 19.60 -13.04 17.26
N SER A 58 20.82 -12.58 17.54
CA SER A 58 21.37 -12.51 18.90
C SER A 58 20.71 -11.42 19.77
N LYS A 59 20.09 -10.42 19.14
CA LYS A 59 19.41 -9.31 19.82
C LYS A 59 18.28 -8.76 18.93
N PRO A 60 17.16 -9.48 18.82
CA PRO A 60 16.05 -9.08 17.97
C PRO A 60 15.40 -7.80 18.50
N THR A 61 14.83 -7.01 17.60
CA THR A 61 13.95 -5.89 17.98
C THR A 61 12.63 -6.38 18.56
N LEU A 62 11.88 -5.47 19.18
CA LEU A 62 10.53 -5.74 19.67
C LEU A 62 9.60 -6.17 18.53
N PHE A 63 8.77 -7.17 18.77
CA PHE A 63 7.84 -7.73 17.77
C PHE A 63 6.91 -6.68 17.15
N ILE A 64 6.54 -5.64 17.89
CA ILE A 64 5.70 -4.56 17.33
C ILE A 64 6.40 -3.75 16.24
N VAL A 65 7.73 -3.61 16.32
CA VAL A 65 8.55 -2.93 15.30
C VAL A 65 8.60 -3.78 14.04
N TRP A 66 8.46 -5.10 14.16
CA TRP A 66 8.46 -6.01 13.00
C TRP A 66 7.28 -5.74 12.06
N ALA A 67 6.16 -5.29 12.61
CA ALA A 67 4.95 -4.99 11.84
C ALA A 67 5.05 -3.67 11.05
N LEU A 68 5.99 -2.78 11.40
CA LEU A 68 6.08 -1.41 10.87
C LEU A 68 6.03 -1.34 9.32
N PRO A 69 6.88 -2.06 8.57
CA PRO A 69 6.85 -1.98 7.11
C PRO A 69 5.59 -2.62 6.48
N PHE A 70 4.86 -3.44 7.23
CA PHE A 70 3.63 -4.11 6.78
C PHE A 70 2.37 -3.27 6.95
N ILE A 71 2.43 -2.19 7.73
CA ILE A 71 1.31 -1.26 7.92
C ILE A 71 0.87 -0.69 6.57
N GLY A 72 1.83 -0.29 5.73
CA GLY A 72 1.55 0.28 4.41
C GLY A 72 0.75 -0.68 3.51
N PRO A 73 1.27 -1.89 3.21
CA PRO A 73 0.54 -2.90 2.43
C PRO A 73 -0.84 -3.23 2.99
N ALA A 74 -0.97 -3.42 4.31
CA ALA A 74 -2.26 -3.72 4.93
C ALA A 74 -3.26 -2.57 4.75
N ALA A 75 -2.85 -1.33 5.01
CA ALA A 75 -3.68 -0.15 4.83
C ALA A 75 -4.15 0.01 3.38
N SER A 76 -3.28 -0.22 2.41
CA SER A 76 -3.60 -0.13 0.99
C SER A 76 -4.59 -1.21 0.52
N ILE A 77 -4.45 -2.43 1.04
CA ILE A 77 -5.43 -3.51 0.78
C ILE A 77 -6.79 -3.09 1.33
N VAL A 78 -6.87 -2.65 2.59
CA VAL A 78 -8.13 -2.20 3.21
C VAL A 78 -8.75 -1.03 2.42
N ALA A 79 -7.94 -0.06 2.00
CA ALA A 79 -8.39 1.09 1.22
C ALA A 79 -9.02 0.68 -0.11
N THR A 80 -8.51 -0.39 -0.74
CA THR A 80 -9.05 -0.94 -2.00
C THR A 80 -10.48 -1.45 -1.84
N PHE A 81 -10.90 -1.88 -0.64
CA PHE A 81 -12.26 -2.34 -0.37
C PHE A 81 -13.17 -1.28 0.25
N ARG A 82 -12.65 -0.48 1.18
CA ARG A 82 -13.47 0.36 2.07
C ARG A 82 -13.43 1.84 1.73
N ILE A 83 -12.33 2.33 1.15
CA ILE A 83 -12.07 3.77 1.02
C ILE A 83 -11.50 4.07 -0.38
N VAL A 84 -12.14 3.51 -1.42
CA VAL A 84 -11.69 3.52 -2.82
C VAL A 84 -11.32 4.93 -3.33
N ARG A 85 -12.06 5.95 -2.86
CA ARG A 85 -11.79 7.37 -3.17
C ARG A 85 -10.39 7.81 -2.74
N TRP A 86 -9.87 7.29 -1.63
CA TRP A 86 -8.58 7.67 -1.05
C TRP A 86 -7.48 6.61 -1.24
N ALA A 87 -7.79 5.47 -1.87
CA ALA A 87 -6.86 4.35 -2.05
C ALA A 87 -5.51 4.75 -2.68
N HIS A 88 -5.51 5.64 -3.67
CA HIS A 88 -4.27 6.20 -4.26
C HIS A 88 -3.38 6.95 -3.25
N LEU A 89 -3.94 7.86 -2.44
CA LEU A 89 -3.17 8.62 -1.44
C LEU A 89 -2.66 7.70 -0.34
N ILE A 90 -3.50 6.76 0.10
CA ILE A 90 -3.08 5.75 1.09
C ILE A 90 -1.94 4.91 0.50
N GLY A 91 -2.05 4.47 -0.74
CA GLY A 91 -0.98 3.74 -1.43
C GLY A 91 0.32 4.56 -1.54
N LEU A 92 0.24 5.85 -1.86
CA LEU A 92 1.42 6.71 -1.95
C LEU A 92 2.05 6.94 -0.57
N ALA A 93 1.23 7.14 0.47
CA ALA A 93 1.70 7.24 1.84
C ALA A 93 2.36 5.94 2.31
N SER A 94 1.79 4.78 1.94
CA SER A 94 2.38 3.46 2.21
C SER A 94 3.74 3.29 1.52
N ALA A 95 3.86 3.74 0.26
CA ALA A 95 5.13 3.72 -0.46
C ALA A 95 6.17 4.63 0.21
N ALA A 96 5.77 5.84 0.61
CA ALA A 96 6.63 6.76 1.34
C ALA A 96 7.09 6.19 2.69
N LEU A 97 6.19 5.53 3.44
CA LEU A 97 6.52 4.85 4.68
C LEU A 97 7.62 3.80 4.45
N ILE A 98 7.48 2.94 3.45
CA ILE A 98 8.50 1.93 3.12
C ILE A 98 9.82 2.61 2.74
N GLY A 99 9.76 3.69 1.96
CA GLY A 99 10.95 4.48 1.61
C GLY A 99 11.66 5.08 2.83
N VAL A 100 10.91 5.59 3.81
CA VAL A 100 11.46 6.09 5.08
C VAL A 100 12.09 4.96 5.88
N VAL A 101 11.46 3.78 5.94
CA VAL A 101 12.05 2.59 6.59
C VAL A 101 13.40 2.26 5.97
N ALA A 102 13.51 2.31 4.64
CA ALA A 102 14.75 2.05 3.90
C ALA A 102 15.90 3.01 4.25
N VAL A 103 15.59 4.28 4.52
CA VAL A 103 16.61 5.29 4.85
C VAL A 103 17.38 4.92 6.11
N PHE A 104 16.73 4.30 7.09
CA PHE A 104 17.36 3.89 8.34
C PHE A 104 18.34 2.72 8.17
N ASP A 105 18.26 1.96 7.08
CA ASP A 105 19.19 0.86 6.78
C ASP A 105 20.42 1.29 5.97
N ILE A 106 20.48 2.53 5.44
CA ILE A 106 21.55 2.97 4.52
C ILE A 106 22.95 2.80 5.13
N ASN A 107 23.14 3.12 6.42
CA ASN A 107 24.46 3.09 7.04
C ASN A 107 24.88 1.70 7.51
N ASN A 108 23.92 0.86 7.94
CA ASN A 108 24.19 -0.43 8.57
C ASN A 108 24.11 -1.59 7.56
N SER A 109 23.11 -1.52 6.66
CA SER A 109 22.77 -2.56 5.69
C SER A 109 22.45 -1.94 4.32
N PRO A 110 23.43 -1.32 3.61
CA PRO A 110 23.17 -0.59 2.36
C PRO A 110 22.46 -1.42 1.28
N GLY A 111 22.78 -2.71 1.18
CA GLY A 111 22.14 -3.63 0.24
C GLY A 111 20.65 -3.86 0.56
N ILE A 112 20.30 -3.94 1.84
CA ILE A 112 18.91 -4.03 2.29
C ILE A 112 18.17 -2.72 2.00
N ALA A 113 18.78 -1.58 2.33
CA ALA A 113 18.22 -0.26 2.03
C ALA A 113 17.93 -0.10 0.53
N LEU A 114 18.81 -0.58 -0.35
CA LEU A 114 18.60 -0.55 -1.79
C LEU A 114 17.37 -1.38 -2.20
N ILE A 115 17.23 -2.60 -1.68
CA ILE A 115 16.09 -3.47 -2.00
C ILE A 115 14.79 -2.86 -1.48
N GLU A 116 14.76 -2.36 -0.25
CA GLU A 116 13.57 -1.69 0.32
C GLU A 116 13.19 -0.43 -0.48
N CYS A 117 14.17 0.33 -0.98
CA CYS A 117 13.93 1.47 -1.87
C CYS A 117 13.29 1.03 -3.20
N VAL A 118 13.76 -0.06 -3.82
CA VAL A 118 13.14 -0.63 -5.02
C VAL A 118 11.70 -1.07 -4.74
N VAL A 119 11.45 -1.69 -3.58
CA VAL A 119 10.09 -2.07 -3.14
C VAL A 119 9.21 -0.83 -2.94
N ALA A 120 9.74 0.25 -2.38
CA ALA A 120 9.03 1.52 -2.22
C ALA A 120 8.65 2.14 -3.57
N VAL A 121 9.56 2.14 -4.55
CA VAL A 121 9.27 2.62 -5.91
C VAL A 121 8.19 1.76 -6.57
N ALA A 122 8.28 0.43 -6.47
CA ALA A 122 7.24 -0.46 -6.98
C ALA A 122 5.87 -0.18 -6.32
N ALA A 123 5.84 0.02 -4.99
CA ALA A 123 4.63 0.40 -4.26
C ALA A 123 4.06 1.75 -4.73
N ALA A 124 4.90 2.74 -5.02
CA ALA A 124 4.48 4.02 -5.58
C ALA A 124 3.84 3.86 -6.96
N LEU A 125 4.43 3.03 -7.84
CA LEU A 125 3.87 2.71 -9.15
C LEU A 125 2.52 2.00 -9.03
N ILE A 126 2.35 1.08 -8.07
CA ILE A 126 1.06 0.44 -7.77
C ILE A 126 0.03 1.47 -7.31
N ALA A 127 0.42 2.41 -6.45
CA ALA A 127 -0.45 3.49 -5.98
C ALA A 127 -0.90 4.41 -7.14
N ILE A 128 0.00 4.72 -8.07
CA ILE A 128 -0.33 5.48 -9.29
C ILE A 128 -1.26 4.66 -10.20
N ALA A 129 -1.00 3.37 -10.40
CA ALA A 129 -1.87 2.49 -11.17
C ALA A 129 -3.29 2.41 -10.59
N SER A 130 -3.46 2.62 -9.29
CA SER A 130 -4.78 2.64 -8.64
C SER A 130 -5.72 3.71 -9.21
N PHE A 131 -5.21 4.77 -9.84
CA PHE A 131 -6.04 5.76 -10.54
C PHE A 131 -6.70 5.20 -11.80
N ALA A 132 -5.97 4.40 -12.58
CA ALA A 132 -6.42 3.92 -13.89
C ALA A 132 -7.64 3.00 -13.80
N GLY A 133 -7.78 2.24 -12.71
CA GLY A 133 -8.90 1.31 -12.55
C GLY A 133 -10.15 1.89 -11.91
N ARG A 134 -10.22 3.21 -11.72
CA ARG A 134 -11.43 3.88 -11.20
C ARG A 134 -12.50 3.95 -12.28
N THR A 135 -13.65 3.35 -12.00
CA THR A 135 -14.85 3.52 -12.81
C THR A 135 -15.80 4.49 -12.12
N LYS A 136 -16.40 5.38 -12.90
CA LYS A 136 -17.54 6.20 -12.44
C LYS A 136 -18.79 5.38 -12.73
N THR A 137 -19.51 4.97 -11.69
CA THR A 137 -20.81 4.31 -11.86
C THR A 137 -21.87 5.36 -11.61
N ASN A 138 -22.70 5.64 -12.63
CA ASN A 138 -23.98 6.31 -12.42
C ASN A 138 -24.91 5.23 -11.85
N ALA A 139 -25.43 5.47 -10.65
CA ALA A 139 -26.40 4.58 -10.02
C ALA A 139 -27.75 4.69 -10.71
#